data_AF-A0A7C5U7R6-F1
#
_entry.id   AF-A0A7C5U7R6-F1
#
_cell.length_a   1.000
_cell.length_b   1.000
_cell.length_c   1.000
_cell.angle_alpha   90.00
_cell.angle_beta   90.00
_cell.angle_gamma   90.00
#
_symmetry.space_group_name_H-M   'P 1'
#
loop_
_entity.id
_entity.type
_entity.pdbx_description
1 polymer ?
#
loop_
_entity_poly.entity_id
_entity_poly.type
_entity_poly.pdbx_seq_one_letter_code
_entity_poly.pdbx_strand_id
1 'polypeptide(L)'
;MTTFRRSSSRRRVIRYEPSRKLIYPRHAKTPVKAFVLGTVGTRSGLIETLSSLRTDKNIEESYLIWGPYDVLSKVNAESLKHLNSVLDAMRTHGVVDTNTLIVNEGGLSFEKEGASSRRKCAYIFIKMRRPSAPRLWEKYLMSIDEILEGHELFGMWDVVVSVAEEAREDFFNRVFKRLWLLTEVNMTSTHTMFTVKE
;
A
#
# COMPACT_ATOMS: atom_id res chain seq x y z
N MET A 1 -46.06 36.75 -54.79
CA MET A 1 -46.88 36.21 -53.68
C MET A 1 -46.27 34.90 -53.21
N THR A 2 -45.97 34.87 -51.93
CA THR A 2 -45.31 33.86 -51.11
C THR A 2 -46.08 32.54 -51.04
N THR A 3 -45.39 31.39 -51.05
CA THR A 3 -45.54 30.38 -49.98
C THR A 3 -44.46 29.28 -50.06
N PHE A 4 -43.53 29.37 -49.10
CA PHE A 4 -42.58 28.34 -48.72
C PHE A 4 -43.32 27.37 -47.77
N ARG A 5 -43.42 26.07 -48.08
CA ARG A 5 -43.88 25.04 -47.12
C ARG A 5 -42.70 24.16 -46.70
N ARG A 6 -42.26 24.41 -45.46
CA ARG A 6 -41.18 23.71 -44.75
C ARG A 6 -41.56 22.26 -44.44
N SER A 7 -40.59 21.37 -44.61
CA SER A 7 -40.58 20.01 -44.07
C SER A 7 -40.58 20.05 -42.53
N SER A 8 -41.58 19.45 -41.90
CA SER A 8 -41.66 19.29 -40.46
C SER A 8 -40.84 18.07 -40.00
N SER A 9 -39.59 18.31 -39.61
CA SER A 9 -38.79 17.34 -38.86
C SER A 9 -39.33 17.25 -37.42
N ARG A 10 -39.93 16.10 -37.07
CA ARG A 10 -40.33 15.79 -35.70
C ARG A 10 -39.08 15.60 -34.83
N ARG A 11 -38.68 16.62 -34.07
CA ARG A 11 -37.71 16.48 -32.98
C ARG A 11 -38.33 15.58 -31.90
N ARG A 12 -37.74 14.40 -31.66
CA ARG A 12 -38.05 13.59 -30.46
C ARG A 12 -37.55 14.35 -29.24
N VAL A 13 -38.47 14.74 -28.37
CA VAL A 13 -38.16 15.25 -27.03
C VAL A 13 -37.78 14.04 -26.18
N ILE A 14 -36.49 13.90 -25.88
CA ILE A 14 -36.00 12.93 -24.90
C ILE A 14 -36.40 13.49 -23.52
N ARG A 15 -37.41 12.88 -22.89
CA ARG A 15 -37.74 13.17 -21.49
C ARG A 15 -36.62 12.61 -20.61
N TYR A 16 -35.91 13.49 -19.93
CA TYR A 16 -35.01 13.11 -18.83
C TYR A 16 -35.86 12.59 -17.68
N GLU A 17 -35.81 11.29 -17.41
CA GLU A 17 -36.31 10.74 -16.14
C GLU A 17 -35.39 11.23 -15.01
N PRO A 18 -35.94 11.75 -13.90
CA PRO A 18 -35.14 12.10 -12.74
C PRO A 18 -34.51 10.82 -12.19
N SER A 19 -33.18 10.84 -12.14
CA SER A 19 -32.32 9.76 -11.65
C SER A 19 -32.86 9.19 -10.33
N ARG A 20 -33.13 7.89 -10.33
CA ARG A 20 -33.35 7.09 -9.12
C ARG A 20 -32.25 7.47 -8.13
N LYS A 21 -32.63 8.01 -6.97
CA LYS A 21 -31.71 8.25 -5.87
C LYS A 21 -30.98 6.94 -5.60
N LEU A 22 -29.68 6.89 -5.91
CA LEU A 22 -28.80 5.84 -5.40
C LEU A 22 -28.87 5.95 -3.89
N ILE A 23 -29.59 5.01 -3.27
CA ILE A 23 -29.47 4.75 -1.85
C ILE A 23 -28.07 4.12 -1.72
N TYR A 24 -27.08 4.93 -1.37
CA TYR A 24 -25.78 4.39 -0.97
C TYR A 24 -26.03 3.50 0.25
N PRO A 25 -25.66 2.21 0.21
CA PRO A 25 -25.65 1.41 1.42
C PRO A 25 -24.73 2.11 2.43
N ARG A 26 -25.20 2.26 3.67
CA ARG A 26 -24.42 2.80 4.79
C ARG A 26 -23.03 2.16 4.75
N HIS A 27 -22.00 2.97 4.57
CA HIS A 27 -20.61 2.53 4.49
C HIS A 27 -20.31 1.58 5.65
N ALA A 28 -20.11 0.29 5.36
CA ALA A 28 -19.19 -0.48 6.17
C ALA A 28 -17.87 0.28 6.09
N LYS A 29 -17.36 0.78 7.23
CA LYS A 29 -16.07 1.47 7.26
C LYS A 29 -15.03 0.47 6.76
N THR A 30 -14.46 0.72 5.60
CA THR A 30 -13.29 -0.04 5.13
C THR A 30 -12.20 0.17 6.16
N PRO A 31 -11.57 -0.90 6.69
CA PRO A 31 -10.51 -0.74 7.65
C PRO A 31 -9.34 0.02 7.02
N VAL A 32 -8.62 0.76 7.86
CA VAL A 32 -7.43 1.54 7.52
C VAL A 32 -6.22 0.62 7.56
N LYS A 33 -5.61 0.43 6.40
CA LYS A 33 -4.32 -0.25 6.26
C LYS A 33 -3.18 0.75 6.30
N ALA A 34 -2.12 0.44 7.03
CA ALA A 34 -0.94 1.28 7.13
C ALA A 34 0.33 0.44 7.30
N PHE A 35 1.46 1.00 6.86
CA PHE A 35 2.79 0.49 7.18
C PHE A 35 3.43 1.46 8.16
N VAL A 36 3.75 0.96 9.35
CA VAL A 36 4.39 1.74 10.41
C VAL A 36 5.84 1.33 10.51
N LEU A 37 6.74 2.28 10.25
CA LEU A 37 8.17 2.14 10.46
C LEU A 37 8.51 2.71 11.83
N GLY A 38 9.22 1.96 12.66
CA GLY A 38 9.53 2.36 14.03
C GLY A 38 11.00 2.25 14.38
N THR A 39 11.46 3.13 15.25
CA THR A 39 12.79 3.06 15.88
C THR A 39 12.64 2.60 17.32
N VAL A 40 13.42 1.62 17.75
CA VAL A 40 13.38 1.08 19.11
C VAL A 40 14.42 1.79 19.97
N GLY A 41 14.02 2.23 21.15
CA GLY A 41 14.86 3.09 21.99
C GLY A 41 16.16 2.43 22.49
N THR A 42 16.18 1.10 22.60
CA THR A 42 17.38 0.34 23.01
C THR A 42 17.57 -0.91 22.15
N ARG A 43 18.82 -1.19 21.77
CA ARG A 43 19.15 -2.34 20.94
C ARG A 43 18.81 -3.69 21.62
N SER A 44 18.93 -3.77 22.94
CA SER A 44 18.55 -4.96 23.71
C SER A 44 17.03 -5.22 23.69
N GLY A 45 16.22 -4.18 23.45
CA GLY A 45 14.76 -4.27 23.42
C GLY A 45 14.18 -4.79 22.09
N LEU A 46 14.98 -4.87 21.01
CA LEU A 46 14.48 -5.18 19.66
C LEU A 46 13.60 -6.44 19.59
N ILE A 47 14.05 -7.55 20.20
CA ILE A 47 13.35 -8.84 20.15
C ILE A 47 12.08 -8.82 21.01
N GLU A 48 12.14 -8.19 22.18
CA GLU A 48 10.99 -8.07 23.09
C GLU A 48 9.91 -7.16 22.49
N THR A 49 10.32 -6.01 21.92
CA THR A 49 9.44 -5.11 21.18
C THR A 49 8.77 -5.86 20.04
N LEU A 50 9.54 -6.50 19.15
CA LEU A 50 8.99 -7.27 18.03
C LEU A 50 7.98 -8.32 18.48
N SER A 51 8.32 -9.09 19.52
CA SER A 51 7.45 -10.14 20.07
C SER A 51 6.13 -9.54 20.57
N SER A 52 6.19 -8.42 21.28
CA SER A 52 5.02 -7.70 21.77
C SER A 52 4.14 -7.20 20.63
N LEU A 53 4.73 -6.58 19.59
CA LEU A 53 4.00 -6.08 18.43
C LEU A 53 3.25 -7.18 17.69
N ARG A 54 3.83 -8.37 17.56
CA ARG A 54 3.17 -9.52 16.91
C ARG A 54 1.96 -10.07 17.68
N THR A 55 1.80 -9.70 18.96
CA THR A 55 0.62 -10.09 19.74
C THR A 55 -0.55 -9.12 19.60
N ASP A 56 -0.35 -7.93 19.03
CA ASP A 56 -1.44 -6.98 18.81
C ASP A 56 -2.32 -7.44 17.64
N LYS A 57 -3.62 -7.58 17.90
CA LYS A 57 -4.61 -8.05 16.92
C LYS A 57 -4.75 -7.15 15.68
N ASN A 58 -4.32 -5.90 15.75
CA ASN A 58 -4.40 -4.95 14.64
C ASN A 58 -3.09 -4.93 13.83
N ILE A 59 -2.05 -5.65 14.26
CA ILE A 59 -0.78 -5.81 13.54
C ILE A 59 -0.84 -7.15 12.80
N GLU A 60 -0.93 -7.11 11.47
CA GLU A 60 -0.99 -8.31 10.64
C GLU A 60 0.37 -9.00 10.56
N GLU A 61 1.43 -8.20 10.46
CA GLU A 61 2.80 -8.69 10.45
C GLU A 61 3.76 -7.62 10.97
N SER A 62 4.86 -8.08 11.57
CA SER A 62 5.91 -7.20 12.05
C SER A 62 7.26 -7.88 11.88
N TYR A 63 8.26 -7.13 11.41
CA TYR A 63 9.62 -7.59 11.17
C TYR A 63 10.63 -6.63 11.76
N LEU A 64 11.75 -7.17 12.26
CA LEU A 64 12.98 -6.40 12.34
C LEU A 64 13.52 -6.16 10.94
N ILE A 65 14.04 -4.97 10.67
CA ILE A 65 14.55 -4.58 9.36
C ILE A 65 15.94 -3.95 9.45
N TRP A 66 16.72 -4.10 8.38
CA TRP A 66 17.95 -3.36 8.16
C TRP A 66 17.63 -2.04 7.47
N GLY A 67 18.00 -0.92 8.08
CA GLY A 67 17.79 0.40 7.52
C GLY A 67 17.80 1.52 8.57
N PRO A 68 17.19 2.67 8.25
CA PRO A 68 17.09 3.81 9.18
C PRO A 68 16.04 3.61 10.29
N TYR A 69 15.25 2.54 10.19
CA TYR A 69 14.27 2.11 11.19
C TYR A 69 14.62 0.69 11.63
N ASP A 70 14.14 0.31 12.81
CA ASP A 70 14.42 -1.00 13.41
C ASP A 70 13.29 -2.00 13.15
N VAL A 71 12.04 -1.53 13.12
CA VAL A 71 10.84 -2.36 12.94
C VAL A 71 9.98 -1.85 11.79
N LEU A 72 9.34 -2.76 11.08
CA LEU A 72 8.27 -2.48 10.11
C LEU A 72 7.06 -3.34 10.48
N SER A 73 5.92 -2.68 10.70
CA SER A 73 4.65 -3.34 11.01
C SER A 73 3.58 -2.98 9.97
N LYS A 74 2.92 -4.00 9.42
CA LYS A 74 1.69 -3.83 8.63
C LYS A 74 0.51 -3.84 9.60
N VAL A 75 -0.23 -2.75 9.62
CA VAL A 75 -1.36 -2.50 10.53
C VAL A 75 -2.65 -2.51 9.73
N ASN A 76 -3.66 -3.20 10.26
CA ASN A 76 -5.02 -3.20 9.76
C ASN A 76 -5.98 -2.82 10.90
N ALA A 77 -6.40 -1.56 10.90
CA ALA A 77 -7.17 -0.97 12.00
C ALA A 77 -8.55 -0.52 11.51
N GLU A 78 -9.63 -0.73 12.27
CA GLU A 78 -10.99 -0.38 11.79
C GLU A 78 -11.21 1.14 11.57
N SER A 79 -10.32 1.98 12.11
CA SER A 79 -10.38 3.43 11.97
C SER A 79 -9.05 4.10 12.29
N LEU A 80 -8.90 5.38 11.93
CA LEU A 80 -7.75 6.20 12.32
C LEU A 80 -7.58 6.31 13.84
N LYS A 81 -8.68 6.28 14.61
CA LYS A 81 -8.60 6.27 16.08
C LYS A 81 -7.95 4.98 16.59
N HIS A 82 -8.30 3.84 15.99
CA HIS A 82 -7.67 2.57 16.33
C HIS A 82 -6.21 2.52 15.90
N LEU A 83 -5.87 3.10 14.74
CA LEU A 83 -4.48 3.26 14.32
C LEU A 83 -3.67 4.04 15.36
N ASN A 84 -4.19 5.15 15.89
CA ASN A 84 -3.52 5.89 16.97
C ASN A 84 -3.32 5.04 18.23
N SER A 85 -4.30 4.22 18.61
CA SER A 85 -4.14 3.29 19.73
C SER A 85 -3.03 2.25 19.49
N VAL A 86 -2.86 1.78 18.26
CA VAL A 86 -1.74 0.91 17.89
C VAL A 86 -0.41 1.66 18.06
N LEU A 87 -0.31 2.90 17.60
CA LEU A 87 0.91 3.72 17.77
C LEU A 87 1.25 3.96 19.25
N ASP A 88 0.25 4.23 20.09
CA ASP A 88 0.43 4.36 21.53
C ASP A 88 0.93 3.03 22.15
N ALA A 89 0.36 1.89 21.74
CA ALA A 89 0.82 0.57 22.17
C ALA A 89 2.26 0.28 21.73
N MET A 90 2.62 0.57 20.47
CA MET A 90 3.99 0.47 19.99
C MET A 90 4.96 1.25 20.87
N ARG A 91 4.55 2.46 21.29
CA ARG A 91 5.35 3.31 22.18
C ARG A 91 5.53 2.70 23.56
N THR A 92 4.48 2.13 24.14
CA THR A 92 4.58 1.38 25.41
C THR A 92 5.53 0.20 25.31
N HIS A 93 5.65 -0.42 24.13
CA HIS A 93 6.55 -1.54 23.87
C HIS A 93 7.97 -1.14 23.42
N GLY A 94 8.37 0.12 23.63
CA GLY A 94 9.76 0.55 23.44
C GLY A 94 10.07 1.20 22.10
N VAL A 95 9.08 1.36 21.21
CA VAL A 95 9.23 2.18 20.00
C VAL A 95 9.23 3.66 20.40
N VAL A 96 10.27 4.39 20.04
CA VAL A 96 10.45 5.80 20.45
C VAL A 96 10.02 6.80 19.40
N ASP A 97 10.07 6.40 18.13
CA ASP A 97 9.65 7.22 16.99
C ASP A 97 8.99 6.34 15.93
N THR A 98 8.04 6.91 15.19
CA THR A 98 7.30 6.20 14.13
C THR A 98 7.09 7.07 12.89
N ASN A 99 7.21 6.46 11.72
CA ASN A 99 6.75 7.00 10.45
C ASN A 99 5.61 6.11 9.94
N THR A 100 4.40 6.68 9.88
CA THR A 100 3.18 5.96 9.48
C THR A 100 2.81 6.29 8.04
N LEU A 101 2.72 5.24 7.21
CA LEU A 101 2.42 5.33 5.79
C LEU A 101 1.04 4.70 5.56
N ILE A 102 0.03 5.52 5.32
CA ILE A 102 -1.36 5.04 5.15
C ILE A 102 -1.56 4.57 3.72
N VAL A 103 -2.16 3.41 3.52
CA VAL A 103 -2.46 2.88 2.19
C VAL A 103 -3.60 3.67 1.53
N ASN A 104 -3.38 4.10 0.29
CA ASN A 104 -4.40 4.68 -0.57
C ASN A 104 -5.15 3.57 -1.31
N GLU A 105 -6.25 3.08 -0.73
CA GLU A 105 -7.09 2.04 -1.33
C GLU A 105 -7.80 2.48 -2.63
N GLY A 106 -7.80 3.77 -2.96
CA GLY A 106 -8.31 4.28 -4.24
C GLY A 106 -7.29 4.24 -5.40
N GLY A 107 -6.04 3.88 -5.09
CA GLY A 107 -4.90 3.89 -6.01
C GLY A 107 -4.41 2.49 -6.40
N LEU A 108 -3.09 2.35 -6.59
CA LEU A 108 -2.45 1.03 -6.69
C LEU A 108 -2.62 0.30 -5.34
N SER A 109 -3.33 -0.82 -5.30
CA SER A 109 -3.44 -1.63 -4.07
C SER A 109 -3.76 -3.08 -4.45
N PHE A 110 -2.82 -3.99 -4.22
CA PHE A 110 -3.02 -5.42 -4.45
C PHE A 110 -2.25 -6.27 -3.46
N GLU A 111 -2.78 -7.46 -3.18
CA GLU A 111 -2.11 -8.53 -2.44
C GLU A 111 -2.33 -9.83 -3.20
N LYS A 112 -1.26 -10.58 -3.48
CA LYS A 112 -1.36 -11.90 -4.11
C LYS A 112 -1.92 -12.92 -3.13
N GLU A 113 -2.54 -13.96 -3.65
CA GLU A 113 -3.06 -15.05 -2.84
C GLU A 113 -1.96 -15.64 -1.94
N GLY A 114 -2.27 -15.79 -0.64
CA GLY A 114 -1.33 -16.28 0.36
C GLY A 114 -0.25 -15.28 0.81
N ALA A 115 -0.25 -14.03 0.34
CA ALA A 115 0.75 -13.03 0.69
C ALA A 115 0.92 -12.79 2.21
N SER A 116 -0.18 -12.90 2.98
CA SER A 116 -0.17 -12.77 4.44
C SER A 116 0.50 -13.95 5.16
N SER A 117 0.50 -15.14 4.55
CA SER A 117 1.08 -16.36 5.14
C SER A 117 2.54 -16.58 4.77
N ARG A 118 3.04 -15.86 3.76
CA ARG A 118 4.41 -16.01 3.25
C ARG A 118 5.34 -15.04 3.97
N ARG A 119 6.48 -15.55 4.45
CA ARG A 119 7.56 -14.70 4.97
C ARG A 119 8.08 -13.77 3.87
N LYS A 120 8.43 -12.56 4.27
CA LYS A 120 8.98 -11.53 3.39
C LYS A 120 10.45 -11.29 3.70
N CYS A 121 11.30 -11.23 2.68
CA CYS A 121 12.72 -10.88 2.86
C CYS A 121 12.98 -9.37 2.80
N ALA A 122 12.08 -8.60 2.20
CA ALA A 122 12.26 -7.17 2.04
C ALA A 122 10.94 -6.42 1.80
N TYR A 123 10.97 -5.14 2.13
CA TYR A 123 10.02 -4.14 1.65
C TYR A 123 10.78 -3.09 0.85
N ILE A 124 10.28 -2.79 -0.35
CA ILE A 124 10.85 -1.78 -1.24
C ILE A 124 9.91 -0.57 -1.24
N PHE A 125 10.42 0.55 -0.73
CA PHE A 125 9.74 1.84 -0.74
C PHE A 125 10.19 2.65 -1.94
N ILE A 126 9.22 3.15 -2.68
CA ILE A 126 9.40 3.75 -4.00
C ILE A 126 8.86 5.17 -4.00
N LYS A 127 9.70 6.11 -4.41
CA LYS A 127 9.27 7.46 -4.78
C LYS A 127 9.04 7.52 -6.29
N MET A 128 7.82 7.80 -6.69
CA MET A 128 7.42 7.84 -8.09
C MET A 128 7.64 9.23 -8.69
N ARG A 129 7.99 9.26 -9.98
CA ARG A 129 7.89 10.46 -10.79
C ARG A 129 6.45 10.61 -11.26
N ARG A 130 5.90 11.84 -11.17
CA ARG A 130 4.54 12.14 -11.66
C ARG A 130 4.57 12.63 -13.11
N PRO A 131 3.53 12.34 -13.91
CA PRO A 131 2.30 11.61 -13.56
C PRO A 131 2.54 10.09 -13.40
N SER A 132 1.87 9.48 -12.41
CA SER A 132 1.89 8.03 -12.21
C SER A 132 0.85 7.33 -13.10
N ALA A 133 1.11 6.10 -13.51
CA ALA A 133 0.16 5.24 -14.23
C ALA A 133 -0.18 3.99 -13.39
N PRO A 134 -1.05 4.10 -12.38
CA PRO A 134 -1.25 3.05 -11.36
C PRO A 134 -1.59 1.67 -11.94
N ARG A 135 -2.46 1.61 -12.96
CA ARG A 135 -2.85 0.35 -13.61
C ARG A 135 -1.70 -0.37 -14.32
N LEU A 136 -0.78 0.38 -14.91
CA LEU A 136 0.40 -0.21 -15.57
C LEU A 136 1.35 -0.79 -14.52
N TRP A 137 1.51 -0.07 -13.42
CA TRP A 137 2.32 -0.49 -12.28
C TRP A 137 1.78 -1.76 -11.64
N GLU A 138 0.48 -1.83 -11.37
CA GLU A 138 -0.16 -3.02 -10.82
C GLU A 138 0.11 -4.25 -11.68
N LYS A 139 -0.20 -4.17 -12.99
CA LYS A 139 0.03 -5.28 -13.93
C LYS A 139 1.49 -5.73 -13.96
N TYR A 140 2.42 -4.79 -13.91
CA TYR A 140 3.85 -5.11 -13.94
C TYR A 140 4.33 -5.72 -12.62
N LEU A 141 4.01 -5.12 -11.48
CA LEU A 141 4.39 -5.62 -10.16
C LEU A 141 3.80 -7.02 -9.93
N MET A 142 2.55 -7.25 -10.36
CA MET A 142 1.93 -8.57 -10.31
C MET A 142 2.67 -9.61 -11.18
N SER A 143 3.33 -9.20 -12.27
CA SER A 143 4.08 -10.10 -13.15
C SER A 143 5.43 -10.57 -12.59
N ILE A 144 5.94 -9.93 -11.52
CA ILE A 144 7.14 -10.39 -10.83
C ILE A 144 6.69 -11.38 -9.75
N ASP A 145 6.99 -12.66 -9.94
CA ASP A 145 6.54 -13.76 -9.06
C ASP A 145 6.86 -13.53 -7.58
N GLU A 146 8.04 -12.96 -7.32
CA GLU A 146 8.57 -12.70 -5.99
C GLU A 146 7.92 -11.50 -5.28
N ILE A 147 7.22 -10.62 -5.99
CA ILE A 147 6.45 -9.54 -5.38
C ILE A 147 5.15 -10.11 -4.83
N LEU A 148 4.86 -9.90 -3.55
CA LEU A 148 3.67 -10.42 -2.88
C LEU A 148 2.55 -9.41 -2.79
N GLU A 149 2.88 -8.15 -2.48
CA GLU A 149 1.91 -7.07 -2.42
C GLU A 149 2.51 -5.75 -2.89
N GLY A 150 1.65 -4.82 -3.27
CA GLY A 150 2.02 -3.48 -3.67
C GLY A 150 0.92 -2.49 -3.35
N HIS A 151 1.28 -1.42 -2.66
CA HIS A 151 0.32 -0.40 -2.20
C HIS A 151 0.84 1.00 -2.45
N GLU A 152 -0.04 1.85 -2.96
CA GLU A 152 0.13 3.29 -2.95
C GLU A 152 -0.02 3.82 -1.53
N LEU A 153 0.82 4.79 -1.17
CA LEU A 153 0.93 5.31 0.18
C LEU A 153 0.70 6.82 0.21
N PHE A 154 0.07 7.28 1.28
CA PHE A 154 0.17 8.65 1.76
C PHE A 154 1.37 8.76 2.70
N GLY A 155 2.38 9.53 2.30
CA GLY A 155 3.55 9.78 3.14
C GLY A 155 4.80 10.17 2.36
N MET A 156 5.96 9.82 2.92
CA MET A 156 7.28 10.13 2.35
C MET A 156 7.51 9.42 1.02
N TRP A 157 7.13 8.14 0.95
CA TRP A 157 7.14 7.33 -0.29
C TRP A 157 5.75 7.25 -0.88
N ASP A 158 5.69 6.97 -2.19
CA ASP A 158 4.42 6.89 -2.92
C ASP A 158 3.95 5.45 -3.07
N VAL A 159 4.85 4.47 -3.05
CA VAL A 159 4.52 3.03 -3.16
C VAL A 159 5.39 2.22 -2.20
N VAL A 160 4.82 1.18 -1.60
CA VAL A 160 5.54 0.10 -0.95
C VAL A 160 5.23 -1.22 -1.65
N VAL A 161 6.25 -2.06 -1.76
CA VAL A 161 6.16 -3.40 -2.36
C VAL A 161 6.79 -4.39 -1.39
N SER A 162 6.15 -5.51 -1.12
CA SER A 162 6.77 -6.59 -0.34
C SER A 162 7.27 -7.73 -1.21
N VAL A 163 8.36 -8.35 -0.75
CA VAL A 163 9.11 -9.34 -1.51
C VAL A 163 9.19 -10.63 -0.71
N ALA A 164 8.84 -11.73 -1.35
CA ALA A 164 8.83 -13.06 -0.77
C ALA A 164 10.22 -13.54 -0.35
N GLU A 165 10.30 -14.28 0.76
CA GLU A 165 11.56 -14.74 1.35
C GLU A 165 12.43 -15.55 0.39
N GLU A 166 11.82 -16.30 -0.54
CA GLU A 166 12.53 -17.13 -1.51
C GLU A 166 13.45 -16.30 -2.41
N ALA A 167 13.15 -15.02 -2.61
CA ALA A 167 13.95 -14.13 -3.44
C ALA A 167 15.28 -13.72 -2.78
N ARG A 168 15.47 -13.92 -1.47
CA ARG A 168 16.58 -13.31 -0.72
C ARG A 168 17.96 -13.63 -1.30
N GLU A 169 18.21 -14.90 -1.59
CA GLU A 169 19.54 -15.38 -2.03
C GLU A 169 19.92 -14.89 -3.43
N ASP A 170 18.94 -14.53 -4.26
CA ASP A 170 19.15 -14.00 -5.62
C ASP A 170 18.28 -12.75 -5.86
N PHE A 171 18.26 -11.86 -4.86
CA PHE A 171 17.36 -10.70 -4.85
C PHE A 171 17.60 -9.79 -6.06
N PHE A 172 18.87 -9.66 -6.47
CA PHE A 172 19.24 -8.80 -7.59
C PHE A 172 18.56 -9.23 -8.89
N ASN A 173 18.68 -10.51 -9.28
CA ASN A 173 18.14 -10.96 -10.56
C ASN A 173 16.63 -11.20 -10.51
N ARG A 174 16.13 -11.72 -9.39
CA ARG A 174 14.71 -12.09 -9.24
C ARG A 174 13.81 -10.87 -9.05
N VAL A 175 14.30 -9.82 -8.39
CA VAL A 175 13.48 -8.67 -7.99
C VAL A 175 14.06 -7.38 -8.52
N PHE A 176 15.27 -7.00 -8.11
CA PHE A 176 15.80 -5.66 -8.36
C PHE A 176 15.92 -5.34 -9.85
N LYS A 177 16.52 -6.23 -10.65
CA LYS A 177 16.70 -6.04 -12.10
C LYS A 177 15.37 -5.94 -12.83
N ARG A 178 14.35 -6.71 -12.42
CA ARG A 178 13.00 -6.63 -12.98
C ARG A 178 12.36 -5.30 -12.61
N LEU A 179 12.37 -4.94 -11.32
CA LEU A 179 11.88 -3.64 -10.87
C LEU A 179 12.61 -2.47 -11.55
N TRP A 180 13.92 -2.60 -11.82
CA TRP A 180 14.74 -1.58 -12.49
C TRP A 180 14.22 -1.19 -13.87
N LEU A 181 13.72 -2.15 -14.64
CA LEU A 181 13.15 -1.88 -15.97
C LEU A 181 11.88 -1.02 -15.88
N LEU A 182 11.15 -1.06 -14.76
CA LEU A 182 10.09 -0.12 -14.42
C LEU A 182 10.65 1.25 -13.98
N THR A 183 11.79 1.24 -13.28
CA THR A 183 12.40 2.42 -12.64
C THR A 183 12.99 3.42 -13.61
N GLU A 184 13.58 2.99 -14.73
CA GLU A 184 14.28 3.89 -15.67
C GLU A 184 13.37 4.95 -16.30
N VAL A 185 12.06 4.71 -16.31
CA VAL A 185 11.10 5.62 -16.93
C VAL A 185 10.34 6.47 -15.90
N ASN A 186 10.12 5.97 -14.67
CA ASN A 186 9.07 6.50 -13.78
C ASN A 186 9.44 6.65 -12.30
N MET A 187 10.71 6.50 -11.91
CA MET A 187 11.09 6.55 -10.48
C MET A 187 12.11 7.63 -10.16
N THR A 188 11.95 8.22 -8.98
CA THR A 188 12.87 9.22 -8.43
C THR A 188 13.89 8.56 -7.50
N SER A 189 13.44 7.63 -6.65
CA SER A 189 14.32 6.88 -5.74
C SER A 189 13.67 5.61 -5.21
N THR A 190 14.50 4.65 -4.78
CA THR A 190 14.10 3.42 -4.08
C THR A 190 14.84 3.29 -2.77
N HIS A 191 14.15 2.81 -1.74
CA HIS A 191 14.74 2.39 -0.48
C HIS A 191 14.30 0.95 -0.20
N THR A 192 15.26 0.03 -0.20
CA THR A 192 14.99 -1.38 0.14
C THR A 192 15.33 -1.62 1.60
N MET A 193 14.38 -2.09 2.38
CA MET A 193 14.56 -2.49 3.77
C MET A 193 14.46 -4.02 3.84
N PHE A 194 15.59 -4.68 4.08
CA PHE A 194 15.62 -6.14 4.22
C PHE A 194 15.16 -6.54 5.61
N THR A 195 14.32 -7.56 5.71
CA THR A 195 13.97 -8.15 7.00
C THR A 195 15.16 -8.92 7.56
N VAL A 196 15.33 -8.90 8.88
CA VAL A 196 16.33 -9.69 9.57
C VAL A 196 15.92 -11.17 9.50
N LYS A 197 16.89 -12.06 9.19
CA LYS A 197 16.66 -13.51 9.30
C LYS A 197 16.52 -13.85 10.78
N GLU A 198 15.27 -14.06 11.19
CA GLU A 198 14.88 -14.76 12.41
C GLU A 198 14.80 -16.27 12.16
#